data_AF-A0A938LUC3-F1
#
_entry.id   AF-A0A938LUC3-F1
#
_cell.length_a   1.000
_cell.length_b   1.000
_cell.length_c   1.000
_cell.angle_alpha   90.00
_cell.angle_beta   90.00
_cell.angle_gamma   90.00
#
_symmetry.space_group_name_H-M   'P 1'
#
loop_
_entity.id
_entity.type
_entity.pdbx_description
1 polymer ?
#
loop_
_entity_poly.entity_id
_entity_poly.type
_entity_poly.pdbx_seq_one_letter_code
_entity_poly.pdbx_strand_id
1 'polypeptide(L)'
;MSLFLKMIYGSLTGAWGGLAAWALLDRVLQVEPANPYLDALLNGAVIGICVGALMGGFVGVVEGSWRRSLRGLAGGLATGFLGGALGLLVGEALFQGFAQRMWVRATGWAFFGITVGAGEGLLIRSWRRVLFGAAGGLLGGVAGSLAFMAVKSTLTLPAFGRALGFTILGALLG
;
A
#
# COMPACT_ATOMS: atom_id res chain seq x y z
N MET A 1 0.67 -17.88 19.31
CA MET A 1 0.14 -16.50 19.22
C MET A 1 -1.33 -16.55 18.84
N SER A 2 -2.21 -15.85 19.57
CA SER A 2 -3.65 -15.80 19.28
C SER A 2 -3.92 -15.06 17.95
N LEU A 3 -5.10 -15.29 17.36
CA LEU A 3 -5.50 -14.65 16.10
C LEU A 3 -5.51 -13.11 16.21
N PHE A 4 -5.98 -12.59 17.34
CA PHE A 4 -6.05 -11.16 17.62
C PHE A 4 -4.69 -10.47 17.59
N LEU A 5 -3.66 -11.07 18.22
CA LEU A 5 -2.30 -10.54 18.17
C LEU A 5 -1.74 -10.56 16.74
N LYS A 6 -2.04 -11.57 15.93
CA LYS A 6 -1.62 -11.61 14.52
C LYS A 6 -2.20 -10.44 13.73
N MET A 7 -3.48 -10.10 13.97
CA MET A 7 -4.13 -8.96 13.32
C MET A 7 -3.52 -7.63 13.77
N ILE A 8 -3.31 -7.42 15.08
CA ILE A 8 -2.69 -6.18 15.58
C ILE A 8 -1.30 -5.99 14.98
N TYR A 9 -0.45 -7.03 15.01
CA TYR A 9 0.90 -6.92 14.48
C TYR A 9 0.92 -6.76 12.96
N GLY A 10 0.02 -7.42 12.24
CA GLY A 10 -0.15 -7.21 10.79
C GLY A 10 -0.50 -5.75 10.52
N SER A 11 -1.52 -5.22 11.19
CA SER A 11 -1.95 -3.83 11.04
C SER A 11 -0.83 -2.84 11.36
N LEU A 12 -0.10 -3.03 12.47
CA LEU A 12 1.00 -2.15 12.84
C LEU A 12 2.13 -2.19 11.80
N THR A 13 2.51 -3.37 11.31
CA THR A 13 3.61 -3.50 10.34
C THR A 13 3.22 -2.92 8.99
N GLY A 14 1.97 -3.09 8.56
CA GLY A 14 1.41 -2.41 7.40
C GLY A 14 1.39 -0.89 7.56
N ALA A 15 0.93 -0.36 8.70
CA ALA A 15 0.96 1.07 9.01
C ALA A 15 2.37 1.66 8.94
N TRP A 16 3.35 0.98 9.55
CA TRP A 16 4.75 1.36 9.47
C TRP A 16 5.27 1.33 8.03
N GLY A 17 4.79 0.40 7.20
CA GLY A 17 5.13 0.32 5.79
C GLY A 17 4.61 1.51 5.00
N GLY A 18 3.38 1.92 5.28
CA GLY A 18 2.77 3.12 4.70
C GLY A 18 3.50 4.40 5.12
N LEU A 19 3.87 4.51 6.40
CA LEU A 19 4.63 5.65 6.91
C LEU A 19 6.05 5.71 6.31
N ALA A 20 6.73 4.56 6.19
CA ALA A 20 8.03 4.46 5.56
C ALA A 20 7.98 4.85 4.08
N ALA A 21 6.94 4.40 3.36
CA ALA A 21 6.70 4.80 1.98
C ALA A 21 6.54 6.31 1.83
N TRP A 22 5.73 6.92 2.70
CA TRP A 22 5.57 8.38 2.73
C TRP A 22 6.91 9.08 2.96
N ALA A 23 7.68 8.68 3.97
CA ALA A 23 8.96 9.30 4.29
C ALA A 23 9.95 9.22 3.13
N LEU A 24 10.00 8.07 2.43
CA LEU A 24 10.84 7.88 1.24
C LEU A 24 10.39 8.78 0.09
N LEU A 25 9.09 8.80 -0.22
CA LEU A 25 8.57 9.61 -1.31
C LEU A 25 8.75 11.12 -1.05
N ASP A 26 8.50 11.58 0.17
CA ASP A 26 8.55 13.00 0.54
C ASP A 26 9.99 13.53 0.66
N ARG A 27 10.94 12.71 1.12
CA ARG A 27 12.33 13.14 1.37
C ARG A 27 13.33 12.78 0.28
N VAL A 28 13.11 11.69 -0.46
CA VAL A 28 14.12 11.14 -1.38
C VAL A 28 13.75 11.40 -2.84
N LEU A 29 12.46 11.31 -3.18
CA LEU A 29 11.99 11.27 -4.56
C LEU A 29 11.26 12.55 -4.99
N GLN A 30 11.65 13.72 -4.48
CA GLN A 30 11.05 15.04 -4.77
C GLN A 30 11.07 15.48 -6.26
N VAL A 31 11.39 14.58 -7.18
CA VAL A 31 11.34 14.78 -8.62
C VAL A 31 9.91 14.55 -9.08
N GLU A 32 9.19 15.62 -9.43
CA GLU A 32 7.90 15.51 -10.13
C GLU A 32 8.17 15.12 -11.59
N PRO A 33 7.92 13.87 -12.01
CA PRO A 33 8.12 13.48 -13.40
C PRO A 33 7.11 14.23 -14.26
N ALA A 34 7.52 14.70 -15.44
CA ALA A 34 6.61 15.37 -16.37
C ALA A 34 5.44 14.46 -16.87
N ASN A 35 5.52 13.15 -16.63
CA ASN A 35 4.53 12.17 -17.06
C ASN A 35 3.77 11.58 -15.85
N PRO A 36 2.44 11.77 -15.75
CA PRO A 36 1.64 11.29 -14.62
C PRO A 36 1.65 9.76 -14.48
N TYR A 37 1.79 9.02 -15.57
CA TYR A 37 1.86 7.56 -15.54
C TYR A 37 3.17 7.05 -14.91
N LEU A 38 4.29 7.76 -15.17
CA LEU A 38 5.56 7.44 -14.53
C LEU A 38 5.53 7.78 -13.04
N ASP A 39 4.91 8.91 -12.68
CA ASP A 39 4.70 9.27 -11.28
C ASP A 39 3.87 8.21 -10.55
N ALA A 40 2.73 7.81 -11.11
CA ALA A 40 1.89 6.76 -10.54
C ALA A 40 2.62 5.41 -10.40
N LEU A 41 3.40 5.03 -11.41
CA LEU A 41 4.19 3.80 -11.40
C LEU A 41 5.25 3.81 -10.30
N LEU A 42 6.01 4.91 -10.16
CA LEU A 42 7.07 5.05 -9.16
C LEU A 42 6.51 5.14 -7.74
N ASN A 43 5.49 5.97 -7.51
CA ASN A 43 4.83 6.06 -6.21
C ASN A 43 4.24 4.70 -5.83
N GLY A 44 3.55 4.04 -6.76
CA GLY A 44 2.97 2.71 -6.56
C GLY A 44 4.01 1.67 -6.20
N ALA A 45 5.12 1.63 -6.94
CA ALA A 45 6.24 0.74 -6.66
C ALA A 45 6.80 0.96 -5.25
N VAL A 46 7.08 2.21 -4.86
CA VAL A 46 7.68 2.53 -3.56
C VAL A 46 6.73 2.16 -2.41
N ILE A 47 5.45 2.55 -2.50
CA ILE A 47 4.47 2.24 -1.45
C ILE A 47 4.30 0.74 -1.33
N GLY A 48 4.11 0.04 -2.45
CA GLY A 48 3.95 -1.39 -2.47
C GLY A 48 5.16 -2.13 -1.92
N ILE A 49 6.38 -1.75 -2.31
CA ILE A 49 7.64 -2.29 -1.76
C ILE A 49 7.68 -2.12 -0.24
N CYS A 50 7.43 -0.93 0.29
CA CYS A 50 7.56 -0.67 1.72
C CYS A 50 6.54 -1.46 2.54
N VAL A 51 5.28 -1.45 2.11
CA VAL A 51 4.20 -2.18 2.79
C VAL A 51 4.44 -3.69 2.69
N GLY A 52 4.69 -4.20 1.47
CA GLY A 52 4.90 -5.62 1.23
C GLY A 52 6.14 -6.17 1.94
N ALA A 53 7.26 -5.45 1.90
CA ALA A 53 8.50 -5.87 2.56
C ALA A 53 8.35 -5.98 4.08
N LEU A 54 7.70 -4.99 4.71
CA LEU A 54 7.50 -5.01 6.16
C LEU A 54 6.51 -6.10 6.58
N MET A 55 5.40 -6.25 5.87
CA MET A 55 4.44 -7.31 6.16
C MET A 55 5.05 -8.72 5.97
N GLY A 56 5.69 -8.96 4.83
CA GLY A 56 6.32 -10.24 4.52
C GLY A 56 7.51 -10.56 5.42
N GLY A 57 8.35 -9.56 5.72
CA GLY A 57 9.53 -9.72 6.58
C GLY A 57 9.16 -10.01 8.03
N PHE A 58 8.09 -9.41 8.53
CA PHE A 58 7.67 -9.52 9.93
C PHE A 58 7.26 -10.93 10.33
N VAL A 59 6.65 -11.71 9.43
CA VAL A 59 6.29 -13.12 9.68
C VAL A 59 7.50 -13.93 10.13
N GLY A 60 8.66 -13.73 9.48
CA GLY A 60 9.87 -14.47 9.85
C GLY A 60 10.54 -13.98 11.14
N VAL A 61 10.35 -12.71 11.51
CA VAL A 61 10.84 -12.14 12.78
C VAL A 61 10.07 -12.76 13.95
N VAL A 62 8.74 -12.84 13.85
CA VAL A 62 7.88 -13.44 14.90
C VAL A 62 8.21 -14.91 15.11
N GLU A 63 8.57 -15.63 14.05
CA GLU A 63 8.93 -17.04 14.12
C GLU A 63 10.41 -17.30 14.46
N GLY A 64 11.21 -16.25 14.67
CA GLY A 64 12.62 -16.36 15.03
C GLY A 64 13.52 -16.95 13.93
N SER A 65 13.08 -16.96 12.67
CA SER A 65 13.80 -17.58 11.56
C SER A 65 14.26 -16.54 10.55
N TRP A 66 15.56 -16.22 10.59
CA TRP A 66 16.19 -15.28 9.65
C TRP A 66 15.94 -15.65 8.18
N ARG A 67 16.10 -16.93 7.82
CA ARG A 67 15.86 -17.42 6.45
C ARG A 67 14.40 -17.29 6.02
N ARG A 68 13.45 -17.35 6.94
CA ARG A 68 12.03 -17.15 6.63
C ARG A 68 11.70 -15.66 6.51
N SER A 69 12.33 -14.81 7.32
CA SER A 69 12.18 -13.35 7.23
C SER A 69 12.71 -12.83 5.89
N LEU A 70 13.90 -13.26 5.46
CA LEU A 70 14.45 -12.87 4.16
C LEU A 70 13.58 -13.32 2.98
N ARG A 71 13.03 -14.55 3.03
CA ARG A 71 12.11 -15.03 1.98
C ARG A 71 10.80 -14.28 1.97
N GLY A 72 10.25 -13.98 3.16
CA GLY A 72 9.04 -13.17 3.30
C GLY A 72 9.25 -11.74 2.80
N LEU A 73 10.39 -11.12 3.14
CA LEU A 73 10.79 -9.80 2.67
C LEU A 73 10.96 -9.79 1.15
N ALA A 74 11.68 -10.76 0.57
CA ALA A 74 11.88 -10.84 -0.87
C ALA A 74 10.56 -11.07 -1.64
N GLY A 75 9.70 -11.94 -1.11
CA GLY A 75 8.35 -12.14 -1.64
C GLY A 75 7.52 -10.85 -1.57
N GLY A 76 7.46 -10.25 -0.38
CA GLY A 76 6.76 -9.00 -0.11
C GLY A 76 7.22 -7.85 -0.98
N LEU A 77 8.54 -7.71 -1.21
CA LEU A 77 9.11 -6.75 -2.15
C LEU A 77 8.60 -6.97 -3.57
N ALA A 78 8.66 -8.20 -4.07
CA ALA A 78 8.28 -8.53 -5.44
C ALA A 78 6.79 -8.28 -5.68
N THR A 79 5.93 -8.77 -4.79
CA THR A 79 4.47 -8.55 -4.93
C THR A 79 4.06 -7.14 -4.63
N GLY A 80 4.71 -6.51 -3.66
CA GLY A 80 4.49 -5.11 -3.33
C GLY A 80 4.83 -4.23 -4.53
N PHE A 81 6.00 -4.42 -5.12
CA PHE A 81 6.41 -3.72 -6.33
C PHE A 81 5.40 -3.91 -7.47
N LEU A 82 5.11 -5.16 -7.85
CA LEU A 82 4.23 -5.45 -8.98
C LEU A 82 2.79 -4.97 -8.72
N GLY A 83 2.23 -5.33 -7.57
CA GLY A 83 0.88 -4.95 -7.19
C GLY A 83 0.74 -3.43 -7.04
N GLY A 84 1.74 -2.78 -6.46
CA GLY A 84 1.71 -1.35 -6.24
C GLY A 84 1.89 -0.54 -7.53
N ALA A 85 2.91 -0.87 -8.32
CA ALA A 85 3.17 -0.21 -9.60
C ALA A 85 1.99 -0.35 -10.57
N LEU A 86 1.51 -1.59 -10.78
CA LEU A 86 0.38 -1.84 -11.68
C LEU A 86 -0.92 -1.25 -11.12
N GLY A 87 -1.14 -1.37 -9.80
CA GLY A 87 -2.34 -0.87 -9.14
C GLY A 87 -2.50 0.64 -9.28
N LEU A 88 -1.44 1.42 -8.98
CA LEU A 88 -1.50 2.86 -9.14
C LEU A 88 -1.47 3.29 -10.61
N LEU A 89 -0.76 2.58 -11.50
CA LEU A 89 -0.80 2.87 -12.94
C LEU A 89 -2.23 2.74 -13.51
N VAL A 90 -2.94 1.68 -13.14
CA VAL A 90 -4.37 1.50 -13.50
C VAL A 90 -5.22 2.58 -12.85
N GLY A 91 -4.98 2.90 -11.57
CA GLY A 91 -5.69 3.96 -10.87
C GLY A 91 -5.52 5.33 -11.56
N GLU A 92 -4.33 5.63 -12.06
CA GLU A 92 -4.04 6.86 -12.79
C GLU A 92 -4.68 6.87 -14.17
N ALA A 93 -4.65 5.75 -14.90
CA ALA A 93 -5.36 5.62 -16.18
C ALA A 93 -6.87 5.86 -16.02
N LEU A 94 -7.48 5.33 -14.97
CA LEU A 94 -8.87 5.62 -14.62
C LEU A 94 -9.05 7.10 -14.29
N PHE A 95 -8.18 7.68 -13.47
CA PHE A 95 -8.27 9.09 -13.07
C PHE A 95 -8.23 10.05 -14.28
N GLN A 96 -7.31 9.82 -15.22
CA GLN A 96 -7.20 10.61 -16.44
C GLN A 96 -8.40 10.38 -17.38
N GLY A 97 -8.87 9.13 -17.53
CA GLY A 97 -9.99 8.78 -18.41
C GLY A 97 -11.34 9.35 -17.98
N PHE A 98 -11.56 9.57 -16.67
CA PHE A 98 -12.82 10.09 -16.12
C PHE A 98 -12.75 11.57 -15.73
N ALA A 99 -11.95 12.37 -16.45
CA ALA A 99 -11.82 13.82 -16.28
C ALA A 99 -11.45 14.23 -14.84
N GLN A 100 -10.60 13.46 -14.17
CA GLN A 100 -10.01 13.80 -12.87
C GLN A 100 -11.04 14.03 -11.74
N ARG A 101 -12.21 13.38 -11.84
CA ARG A 101 -13.26 13.46 -10.82
C ARG A 101 -12.79 12.88 -9.48
N MET A 102 -13.16 13.54 -8.39
CA MET A 102 -12.67 13.22 -7.05
C MET A 102 -12.97 11.79 -6.58
N TRP A 103 -14.15 11.26 -6.89
CA TRP A 103 -14.51 9.87 -6.56
C TRP A 103 -13.68 8.83 -7.33
N VAL A 104 -13.16 9.18 -8.51
CA VAL A 104 -12.31 8.29 -9.31
C VAL A 104 -10.96 8.08 -8.63
N ARG A 105 -10.47 9.09 -7.91
CA ARG A 105 -9.22 8.97 -7.14
C ARG A 105 -9.34 7.94 -6.01
N ALA A 106 -10.47 7.93 -5.31
CA ALA A 106 -10.76 6.91 -4.31
C ALA A 106 -10.84 5.52 -4.95
N THR A 107 -11.44 5.38 -6.14
CA THR A 107 -11.44 4.11 -6.86
C THR A 107 -10.06 3.67 -7.31
N GLY A 108 -9.17 4.59 -7.72
CA GLY A 108 -7.80 4.28 -8.07
C GLY A 108 -7.01 3.75 -6.87
N TRP A 109 -7.17 4.38 -5.69
CA TRP A 109 -6.57 3.89 -4.45
C TRP A 109 -7.16 2.56 -3.99
N ALA A 110 -8.46 2.34 -4.22
CA ALA A 110 -9.11 1.07 -3.95
C ALA A 110 -8.53 -0.06 -4.80
N PHE A 111 -8.36 0.16 -6.11
CA PHE A 111 -7.70 -0.78 -7.02
C PHE A 111 -6.24 -1.05 -6.61
N PHE A 112 -5.50 0.01 -6.30
CA PHE A 112 -4.13 -0.10 -5.80
C PHE A 112 -4.05 -0.94 -4.52
N GLY A 113 -4.95 -0.70 -3.55
CA GLY A 113 -4.99 -1.49 -2.34
C GLY A 113 -5.32 -2.96 -2.62
N ILE A 114 -6.28 -3.24 -3.50
CA ILE A 114 -6.61 -4.62 -3.92
C ILE A 114 -5.39 -5.33 -4.49
N THR A 115 -4.66 -4.71 -5.42
CA THR A 115 -3.53 -5.36 -6.09
C THR A 115 -2.36 -5.60 -5.14
N VAL A 116 -2.07 -4.66 -4.25
CA VAL A 116 -1.04 -4.83 -3.21
C VAL A 116 -1.44 -5.94 -2.23
N GLY A 117 -2.67 -5.93 -1.72
CA GLY A 117 -3.16 -6.90 -0.74
C GLY A 117 -3.33 -8.31 -1.32
N ALA A 118 -3.76 -8.43 -2.56
CA ALA A 118 -3.85 -9.71 -3.27
C ALA A 118 -2.47 -10.33 -3.51
N GLY A 119 -1.43 -9.50 -3.69
CA GLY A 119 -0.09 -9.91 -4.06
C GLY A 119 0.49 -11.01 -3.15
N GLU A 120 0.48 -10.80 -1.83
CA GLU A 120 1.00 -11.80 -0.88
C GLU A 120 0.30 -13.16 -1.02
N GLY A 121 -1.02 -13.15 -1.18
CA GLY A 121 -1.82 -14.35 -1.32
C GLY A 121 -1.49 -15.14 -2.58
N LEU A 122 -1.17 -14.44 -3.68
CA LEU A 122 -0.79 -15.04 -4.95
C LEU A 122 0.57 -15.76 -4.84
N LEU A 123 1.54 -15.18 -4.14
CA LEU A 123 2.86 -15.81 -3.92
C LEU A 123 2.78 -17.12 -3.15
N ILE A 124 1.98 -17.14 -2.08
CA ILE A 124 1.80 -18.34 -1.26
C ILE A 124 0.70 -19.26 -1.79
N ARG A 125 0.14 -18.94 -2.98
CA ARG A 125 -0.94 -19.69 -3.65
C ARG A 125 -2.14 -19.97 -2.74
N SER A 126 -2.52 -18.99 -1.92
CA SER A 126 -3.64 -19.10 -0.98
C SER A 126 -4.77 -18.15 -1.37
N TRP A 127 -5.84 -18.69 -1.95
CA TRP A 127 -7.01 -17.91 -2.35
C TRP A 127 -7.65 -17.16 -1.19
N ARG A 128 -7.70 -17.80 -0.01
CA ARG A 128 -8.21 -17.17 1.21
C ARG A 128 -7.39 -15.93 1.58
N ARG A 129 -6.06 -15.99 1.44
CA ARG A 129 -5.18 -14.83 1.70
C ARG A 129 -5.34 -13.75 0.62
N VAL A 130 -5.52 -14.14 -0.64
CA VAL A 130 -5.83 -13.19 -1.73
C VAL A 130 -7.10 -12.41 -1.42
N LEU A 131 -8.19 -13.10 -1.05
CA LEU A 131 -9.48 -12.46 -0.77
C LEU A 131 -9.42 -11.52 0.44
N PHE A 132 -8.81 -11.96 1.56
CA PHE A 132 -8.70 -11.09 2.74
C PHE A 132 -7.76 -9.91 2.52
N GLY A 133 -6.63 -10.13 1.84
CA GLY A 133 -5.72 -9.05 1.47
C GLY A 133 -6.38 -8.06 0.50
N ALA A 134 -7.11 -8.55 -0.51
CA ALA A 134 -7.86 -7.70 -1.43
C ALA A 134 -8.96 -6.91 -0.71
N ALA A 135 -9.69 -7.51 0.22
CA ALA A 135 -10.73 -6.83 0.99
C ALA A 135 -10.13 -5.75 1.91
N GLY A 136 -9.06 -6.07 2.64
CA GLY A 136 -8.32 -5.12 3.46
C GLY A 136 -7.74 -3.98 2.63
N GLY A 137 -7.20 -4.30 1.45
CA GLY A 137 -6.69 -3.34 0.48
C GLY A 137 -7.76 -2.44 -0.12
N LEU A 138 -8.93 -2.98 -0.47
CA LEU A 138 -10.08 -2.19 -0.93
C LEU A 138 -10.49 -1.16 0.13
N LEU A 139 -10.70 -1.63 1.36
CA LEU A 139 -11.11 -0.79 2.49
C LEU A 139 -10.02 0.24 2.82
N GLY A 140 -8.76 -0.19 2.85
CA GLY A 140 -7.59 0.65 3.08
C GLY A 140 -7.39 1.72 2.01
N GLY A 141 -7.59 1.37 0.75
CA GLY A 141 -7.55 2.28 -0.39
C GLY A 141 -8.60 3.37 -0.30
N VAL A 142 -9.86 2.98 -0.07
CA VAL A 142 -10.97 3.93 0.09
C VAL A 142 -10.77 4.80 1.33
N ALA A 143 -10.55 4.20 2.49
CA ALA A 143 -10.41 4.93 3.76
C ALA A 143 -9.19 5.85 3.74
N GLY A 144 -8.04 5.36 3.25
CA GLY A 144 -6.82 6.14 3.11
C GLY A 144 -6.99 7.31 2.15
N SER A 145 -7.66 7.11 1.01
CA SER A 145 -7.95 8.20 0.07
C SER A 145 -8.89 9.23 0.66
N LEU A 146 -9.95 8.81 1.37
CA LEU A 146 -10.89 9.72 2.02
C LEU A 146 -10.19 10.56 3.09
N ALA A 147 -9.34 9.92 3.90
CA ALA A 147 -8.60 10.60 4.95
C ALA A 147 -7.56 11.58 4.38
N PHE A 148 -6.84 11.19 3.32
CA PHE A 148 -5.98 12.11 2.57
C PHE A 148 -6.75 13.33 2.07
N MET A 149 -7.93 13.12 1.49
CA MET A 149 -8.77 14.21 0.97
C MET A 149 -9.29 15.11 2.08
N ALA A 150 -9.73 14.56 3.21
CA ALA A 150 -10.20 15.33 4.36
C ALA A 150 -9.10 16.20 4.95
N VAL A 151 -7.88 15.67 5.12
CA VAL A 151 -6.74 16.43 5.61
C VAL A 151 -6.32 17.51 4.60
N LYS A 152 -6.29 17.17 3.31
CA LYS A 152 -5.94 18.12 2.25
C LYS A 152 -6.93 19.29 2.21
N SER A 153 -8.23 19.04 2.36
CA SER A 153 -9.26 20.08 2.29
C SER A 153 -9.36 20.93 3.55
N THR A 154 -9.10 20.37 4.73
CA THR A 154 -9.26 21.09 6.01
C THR A 154 -7.99 21.77 6.51
N LEU A 155 -6.84 21.09 6.43
CA LEU A 155 -5.59 21.56 7.02
C LEU A 155 -4.63 22.16 5.98
N THR A 156 -4.90 22.03 4.68
CA THR A 156 -4.02 22.49 3.58
C THR A 156 -2.57 21.95 3.67
N LEU A 157 -2.38 20.82 4.36
CA LEU A 157 -1.10 20.12 4.53
C LEU A 157 -1.05 18.84 3.68
N PRO A 158 -0.73 18.92 2.38
CA PRO A 158 -0.80 17.79 1.46
C PRO A 158 0.19 16.67 1.80
N ALA A 159 1.35 16.99 2.40
CA ALA A 159 2.31 16.00 2.86
C ALA A 159 1.74 15.15 4.00
N PHE A 160 1.15 15.80 5.02
CA PHE A 160 0.56 15.10 6.16
C PHE A 160 -0.64 14.24 5.76
N GLY A 161 -1.46 14.72 4.82
CA GLY A 161 -2.55 13.92 4.27
C GLY A 161 -2.06 12.64 3.61
N ARG A 162 -0.96 12.70 2.85
CA ARG A 162 -0.37 11.51 2.20
C ARG A 162 0.16 10.52 3.23
N ALA A 163 0.85 11.02 4.26
CA ALA A 163 1.33 10.20 5.38
C ALA A 163 0.18 9.41 6.03
N LEU A 164 -0.89 10.12 6.39
CA LEU A 164 -2.05 9.54 7.05
C LEU A 164 -2.78 8.55 6.13
N GLY A 165 -2.96 8.90 4.85
CA GLY A 165 -3.57 8.03 3.85
C GLY A 165 -2.81 6.72 3.64
N PHE A 166 -1.49 6.77 3.46
CA PHE A 166 -0.68 5.56 3.30
C PHE A 166 -0.61 4.72 4.58
N THR A 167 -0.59 5.36 5.75
CA THR A 167 -0.62 4.66 7.03
C THR A 167 -1.92 3.90 7.23
N ILE A 168 -3.08 4.51 6.94
CA ILE A 168 -4.39 3.84 7.01
C ILE A 168 -4.47 2.69 6.01
N LEU A 169 -4.01 2.92 4.77
CA LEU A 169 -3.99 1.89 3.74
C LEU A 169 -3.16 0.68 4.18
N GLY A 170 -1.96 0.92 4.69
CA GLY A 170 -1.09 -0.13 5.22
C GLY A 170 -1.71 -0.84 6.42
N ALA A 171 -2.31 -0.08 7.35
CA ALA A 171 -2.93 -0.64 8.55
C ALA A 171 -4.07 -1.61 8.27
N LEU A 172 -4.82 -1.38 7.18
CA LEU A 172 -5.96 -2.20 6.78
C LEU A 172 -5.58 -3.36 5.85
N LEU A 173 -4.38 -3.35 5.27
CA LEU A 173 -3.82 -4.48 4.54
C LEU A 173 -3.35 -5.62 5.46
N GLY A 174 -2.89 -5.28 6.67
CA GLY A 174 -2.29 -6.18 7.66
C GLY A 174 -3.27 -7.01 8.48
#